data_AF-A0A2S5LF65-F1
#
_entry.id   AF-A0A2S5LF65-F1
#
_cell.length_a   1.000
_cell.length_b   1.000
_cell.length_c   1.000
_cell.angle_alpha   90.00
_cell.angle_beta   90.00
_cell.angle_gamma   90.00
#
_symmetry.space_group_name_H-M   'P 1'
#
loop_
_entity.id
_entity.type
_entity.pdbx_description
1 polymer ?
#
loop_
_entity_poly.entity_id
_entity_poly.type
_entity_poly.pdbx_seq_one_letter_code
_entity_poly.pdbx_strand_id
1 'polypeptide(L)'
;MMNYVISLKHIAKYIVLLLASASLLSGCLGGTVAQQIARSIATSVADNAVASAMDVQEIDAQGKFSRKPKNIVLKDTPPDPYLTAFASARFEELKPISEPLPDTLTEVETIAPVVISSQLVRVELFNLLIGDEKAAVYTKAQLLGATSLPKPREWKLWQVATGKIKAEANHSKVKHSEVNQSEATLKQNQQLITFLIPPEFGKLPSGSLTLVEIANAGELNIARYKVN
;
A
#
# COMPACT_ATOMS: atom_id res chain seq x y z
N MET A 1 -66.42 11.11 34.88
CA MET A 1 -65.48 11.91 34.06
C MET A 1 -64.00 11.76 34.44
N MET A 2 -63.63 11.23 35.62
CA MET A 2 -62.23 11.18 36.07
C MET A 2 -61.35 10.07 35.43
N ASN A 3 -61.95 8.95 35.00
CA ASN A 3 -61.18 7.81 34.47
C ASN A 3 -60.62 8.03 33.05
N TYR A 4 -61.22 8.94 32.27
CA TYR A 4 -60.74 9.27 30.92
C TYR A 4 -59.44 10.10 30.93
N VAL A 5 -59.28 10.97 31.93
CA VAL A 5 -58.12 11.87 32.05
C VAL A 5 -56.85 11.09 32.41
N ILE A 6 -56.98 10.03 33.21
CA ILE A 6 -55.85 9.17 33.60
C ILE A 6 -55.38 8.34 32.40
N SER A 7 -56.30 7.82 31.58
CA SER A 7 -55.97 7.08 30.36
C SER A 7 -55.25 7.97 29.33
N LEU A 8 -55.71 9.21 29.16
CA LEU A 8 -55.10 10.17 28.22
C LEU A 8 -53.66 10.54 28.61
N LYS A 9 -53.37 10.67 29.91
CA LYS A 9 -52.00 10.93 30.41
C LYS A 9 -51.06 9.75 30.19
N HIS A 10 -51.55 8.52 30.27
CA HIS A 10 -50.74 7.33 29.99
C HIS A 10 -50.47 7.20 28.49
N ILE A 11 -51.49 7.42 27.66
CA ILE A 11 -51.36 7.41 26.20
C ILE A 11 -50.36 8.48 25.73
N ALA A 12 -50.42 9.70 26.27
CA ALA A 12 -49.45 10.76 25.95
C ALA A 12 -48.00 10.38 26.32
N LYS A 13 -47.80 9.72 27.48
CA LYS A 13 -46.47 9.23 27.89
C LYS A 13 -45.94 8.14 26.94
N TYR A 14 -46.79 7.21 26.51
CA TYR A 14 -46.41 6.18 25.56
C TYR A 14 -46.11 6.75 24.16
N ILE A 15 -46.86 7.76 23.70
CA ILE A 15 -46.58 8.43 22.42
C ILE A 15 -45.23 9.15 22.46
N VAL A 16 -44.90 9.86 23.55
CA VAL A 16 -43.59 10.54 23.68
C VAL A 16 -42.44 9.53 23.73
N LEU A 17 -42.62 8.41 24.45
CA LEU A 17 -41.64 7.32 24.50
C LEU A 17 -41.42 6.69 23.09
N LEU A 18 -42.50 6.50 22.34
CA LEU A 18 -42.44 5.94 20.99
C LEU A 18 -41.74 6.92 20.02
N LEU A 19 -42.07 8.21 20.08
CA LEU A 19 -41.44 9.25 19.25
C LEU A 19 -39.93 9.42 19.56
N ALA A 20 -39.55 9.33 20.84
CA ALA A 20 -38.15 9.36 21.25
C ALA A 20 -37.39 8.12 20.72
N SER A 21 -37.97 6.93 20.83
CA SER A 21 -37.36 5.71 20.29
C SER A 21 -37.24 5.74 18.77
N ALA A 22 -38.23 6.28 18.06
CA ALA A 22 -38.19 6.43 16.60
C ALA A 22 -37.09 7.42 16.15
N SER A 23 -36.81 8.46 16.95
CA SER A 23 -35.74 9.42 16.67
C SER A 23 -34.34 8.81 16.86
N LEU A 24 -34.18 7.91 17.84
CA LEU A 24 -32.96 7.13 18.06
C LEU A 24 -32.73 6.08 16.96
N LEU A 25 -33.79 5.51 16.39
CA LEU A 25 -33.68 4.54 15.29
C LEU A 25 -33.57 5.19 13.90
N SER A 26 -34.14 6.37 13.67
CA SER A 26 -34.05 7.08 12.38
C SER A 26 -32.75 7.89 12.21
N GLY A 27 -31.99 8.10 13.29
CA GLY A 27 -30.68 8.74 13.26
C GLY A 27 -29.59 7.95 12.50
N CYS A 28 -29.81 6.67 12.21
CA CYS A 28 -28.80 5.81 11.56
C CYS A 28 -28.71 5.95 10.02
N LEU A 29 -29.62 6.69 9.37
CA LEU A 29 -29.62 6.86 7.91
C LEU A 29 -29.46 8.32 7.43
N GLY A 30 -29.55 9.31 8.32
CA GLY A 30 -29.34 10.73 7.96
C GLY A 30 -27.86 11.14 7.80
N GLY A 31 -26.93 10.38 8.38
CA GLY A 31 -25.50 10.72 8.35
C GLY A 31 -24.85 10.57 6.96
N THR A 32 -25.38 9.69 6.11
CA THR A 32 -24.73 9.37 4.82
C THR A 32 -24.95 10.45 3.76
N VAL A 33 -26.03 11.23 3.83
CA VAL A 33 -26.34 12.28 2.83
C VAL A 33 -25.59 13.59 3.14
N ALA A 34 -25.52 14.00 4.42
CA ALA A 34 -24.78 15.19 4.82
C ALA A 34 -23.26 15.05 4.55
N GLN A 35 -22.72 13.85 4.75
CA GLN A 35 -21.32 13.54 4.52
C GLN A 35 -20.94 13.54 3.02
N GLN A 36 -21.92 13.34 2.13
CA GLN A 36 -21.71 13.41 0.67
C GLN A 36 -21.65 14.86 0.15
N ILE A 37 -22.46 15.77 0.71
CA ILE A 37 -22.44 17.19 0.31
C ILE A 37 -21.14 17.87 0.78
N ALA A 38 -20.63 17.52 1.97
CA ALA A 38 -19.37 18.05 2.49
C ALA A 38 -18.14 17.65 1.67
N ARG A 39 -18.13 16.44 1.07
CA ARG A 39 -17.03 15.98 0.21
C ARG A 39 -16.95 16.75 -1.11
N SER A 40 -18.08 17.21 -1.65
CA SER A 40 -18.15 17.93 -2.92
C SER A 40 -17.58 19.36 -2.85
N ILE A 41 -17.70 20.03 -1.69
CA ILE A 41 -17.15 21.38 -1.48
C ILE A 41 -15.64 21.33 -1.19
N ALA A 42 -15.15 20.24 -0.58
CA ALA A 42 -13.74 20.09 -0.27
C ALA A 42 -12.86 19.89 -1.52
N THR A 43 -13.34 19.18 -2.54
CA THR A 43 -12.58 19.00 -3.79
C THR A 43 -12.53 20.26 -4.65
N SER A 44 -13.62 21.05 -4.71
CA SER A 44 -13.64 22.27 -5.54
C SER A 44 -12.73 23.39 -5.01
N VAL A 45 -12.51 23.46 -3.69
CA VAL A 45 -11.54 24.40 -3.09
C VAL A 45 -10.10 23.93 -3.32
N ALA A 46 -9.85 22.61 -3.32
CA ALA A 46 -8.53 22.05 -3.59
C ALA A 46 -8.09 22.30 -5.04
N ASP A 47 -8.98 22.11 -6.01
CA ASP A 47 -8.67 22.32 -7.44
C ASP A 47 -8.36 23.80 -7.75
N ASN A 48 -9.04 24.75 -7.09
CA ASN A 48 -8.82 26.18 -7.32
C ASN A 48 -7.50 26.68 -6.70
N ALA A 49 -7.09 26.14 -5.54
CA ALA A 49 -5.81 26.48 -4.92
C ALA A 49 -4.61 26.00 -5.77
N VAL A 50 -4.71 24.81 -6.37
CA VAL A 50 -3.68 24.26 -7.26
C VAL A 50 -3.57 25.08 -8.55
N ALA A 51 -4.70 25.47 -9.15
CA ALA A 51 -4.70 26.34 -10.32
C ALA A 51 -4.02 27.69 -10.04
N SER A 52 -4.29 28.31 -8.88
CA SER A 52 -3.65 29.58 -8.50
C SER A 52 -2.14 29.48 -8.25
N ALA A 53 -1.64 28.31 -7.83
CA ALA A 53 -0.22 28.10 -7.59
C ALA A 53 0.58 27.80 -8.88
N MET A 54 -0.07 27.24 -9.91
CA MET A 54 0.56 27.02 -11.22
C MET A 54 0.82 28.33 -11.98
N ASP A 55 -0.13 29.26 -11.99
CA ASP A 55 0.00 30.53 -12.74
C ASP A 55 1.16 31.42 -12.24
N VAL A 56 1.48 31.38 -10.93
CA VAL A 56 2.59 32.15 -10.37
C VAL A 56 3.95 31.62 -10.84
N GLN A 57 4.05 30.31 -11.10
CA GLN A 57 5.31 29.67 -11.49
C GLN A 57 5.66 29.88 -12.97
N GLU A 58 4.67 30.13 -13.83
CA GLU A 58 4.90 30.39 -15.26
C GLU A 58 5.47 31.80 -15.52
N ILE A 59 5.09 32.80 -14.72
CA ILE A 59 5.60 34.18 -14.82
C ILE A 59 7.09 34.26 -14.43
N ASP A 60 7.51 33.53 -13.39
CA ASP A 60 8.91 33.51 -12.93
C ASP A 60 9.86 32.76 -13.89
N ALA A 61 9.33 31.81 -14.67
CA ALA A 61 10.09 31.11 -15.70
C ALA A 61 10.34 32.00 -16.93
N GLN A 62 9.36 32.78 -17.36
CA GLN A 62 9.52 33.70 -18.50
C GLN A 62 10.46 34.88 -18.19
N GLY A 63 10.50 35.38 -16.95
CA GLY A 63 11.39 36.48 -16.53
C GLY A 63 12.90 36.15 -16.59
N LYS A 64 13.30 34.87 -16.57
CA LYS A 64 14.71 34.46 -16.62
C LYS A 64 15.33 34.46 -18.02
N PHE A 65 14.51 34.44 -19.08
CA PHE A 65 14.98 34.43 -20.47
C PHE A 65 15.19 35.83 -21.07
N SER A 66 14.71 36.91 -20.43
CA SER A 66 14.92 38.29 -20.90
C SER A 66 16.26 38.92 -20.47
N ARG A 67 17.34 38.13 -20.40
CA ARG A 67 18.69 38.69 -20.20
C ARG A 67 19.19 39.31 -21.49
N LYS A 68 19.32 40.64 -21.50
CA LYS A 68 19.89 41.44 -22.63
C LYS A 68 21.21 40.80 -23.13
N PRO A 69 21.43 40.68 -24.45
CA PRO A 69 22.64 40.08 -24.99
C PRO A 69 23.85 40.92 -24.57
N LYS A 70 24.71 40.34 -23.72
CA LYS A 70 26.02 40.92 -23.43
C LYS A 70 26.92 40.63 -24.63
N ASN A 71 27.36 41.67 -25.32
CA ASN A 71 28.46 41.56 -26.28
C ASN A 71 29.73 41.26 -25.47
N ILE A 72 30.16 40.00 -25.45
CA ILE A 72 31.40 39.59 -24.81
C ILE A 72 32.47 39.71 -25.90
N VAL A 73 33.35 40.71 -25.76
CA VAL A 73 34.56 40.79 -26.59
C VAL A 73 35.49 39.67 -26.13
N LEU A 74 35.65 38.64 -26.97
CA LEU A 74 36.57 37.55 -26.70
C LEU A 74 38.00 38.10 -26.69
N LYS A 75 38.79 37.71 -25.69
CA LYS A 75 40.21 38.05 -25.62
C LYS A 75 40.97 37.17 -26.61
N ASP A 76 41.97 37.74 -27.29
CA ASP A 76 42.89 37.04 -28.20
C ASP A 76 43.88 36.15 -27.44
N THR A 77 43.38 35.29 -26.56
CA THR A 77 44.19 34.27 -25.90
C THR A 77 44.42 33.13 -26.90
N PRO A 78 45.68 32.73 -27.17
CA PRO A 78 45.93 31.59 -28.05
C PRO A 78 45.23 30.35 -27.48
N PRO A 79 44.44 29.63 -28.29
CA PRO A 79 43.67 28.49 -27.81
C PRO A 79 44.60 27.39 -27.30
N ASP A 80 44.21 26.78 -26.18
CA ASP A 80 44.94 25.67 -25.56
C ASP A 80 45.25 24.58 -26.60
N PRO A 81 46.50 24.08 -26.69
CA PRO A 81 46.87 22.99 -27.59
C PRO A 81 45.99 21.74 -27.46
N TYR A 82 45.39 21.46 -26.31
CA TYR A 82 44.43 20.36 -26.19
C TYR A 82 43.09 20.65 -26.87
N LEU A 83 42.62 21.90 -26.82
CA LEU A 83 41.37 22.30 -27.48
C LEU A 83 41.53 22.37 -29.00
N THR A 84 42.69 22.77 -29.50
CA THR A 84 42.97 22.74 -30.94
C THR A 84 43.07 21.31 -31.45
N ALA A 85 43.72 20.41 -30.70
CA ALA A 85 43.76 18.98 -31.00
C ALA A 85 42.35 18.39 -31.07
N PHE A 86 41.47 18.71 -30.11
CA PHE A 86 40.08 18.27 -30.11
C PHE A 86 39.27 18.85 -31.29
N ALA A 87 39.40 20.15 -31.56
CA ALA A 87 38.70 20.79 -32.68
C ALA A 87 39.16 20.27 -34.04
N SER A 88 40.43 19.86 -34.15
CA SER A 88 41.01 19.28 -35.35
C SER A 88 40.88 17.75 -35.43
N ALA A 89 40.39 17.11 -34.37
CA ALA A 89 40.22 15.66 -34.34
C ALA A 89 39.17 15.27 -35.37
N ARG A 90 39.62 14.58 -36.42
CA ARG A 90 38.73 14.05 -37.45
C ARG A 90 38.07 12.79 -36.89
N PHE A 91 36.74 12.81 -36.82
CA PHE A 91 35.98 11.60 -36.50
C PHE A 91 36.13 10.62 -37.65
N GLU A 92 36.81 9.50 -37.41
CA GLU A 92 36.87 8.39 -38.34
C GLU A 92 35.56 7.60 -38.22
N GLU A 93 34.87 7.38 -39.34
CA GLU A 93 33.63 6.61 -39.37
C GLU A 93 33.95 5.15 -39.02
N LEU A 94 33.68 4.76 -37.78
CA LEU A 94 33.73 3.37 -37.35
C LEU A 94 32.67 2.60 -38.12
N LYS A 95 33.09 1.78 -39.09
CA LYS A 95 32.20 0.82 -39.72
C LYS A 95 31.76 -0.17 -38.64
N PRO A 96 30.46 -0.39 -38.43
CA PRO A 96 29.98 -1.36 -37.47
C PRO A 96 30.53 -2.74 -37.86
N ILE A 97 31.39 -3.30 -37.02
CA ILE A 97 31.79 -4.69 -37.09
C ILE A 97 30.58 -5.49 -36.61
N SER A 98 29.95 -6.22 -37.52
CA SER A 98 28.95 -7.23 -37.17
C SER A 98 29.70 -8.42 -36.58
N GLU A 99 29.73 -8.50 -35.26
CA GLU A 99 30.13 -9.72 -34.57
C GLU A 99 29.24 -10.88 -35.06
N PRO A 100 29.81 -12.01 -35.50
CA PRO A 100 29.00 -13.15 -35.92
C PRO A 100 28.22 -13.65 -34.71
N LEU A 101 26.90 -13.78 -34.89
CA LEU A 101 26.01 -14.36 -33.89
C LEU A 101 26.55 -15.76 -33.53
N PRO A 102 26.59 -16.13 -32.23
CA PRO A 102 26.96 -17.47 -31.84
C PRO A 102 26.03 -18.46 -32.54
N ASP A 103 26.60 -19.53 -33.12
CA ASP A 103 25.83 -20.67 -33.61
C ASP A 103 24.84 -21.06 -32.51
N THR A 104 23.55 -21.14 -32.85
CA THR A 104 22.46 -21.43 -31.93
C THR A 104 22.72 -22.75 -31.20
N LEU A 105 23.43 -22.70 -30.09
CA LEU A 105 23.30 -23.68 -29.03
C LEU A 105 21.82 -23.60 -28.63
N THR A 106 21.12 -24.73 -28.71
CA THR A 106 19.76 -24.89 -28.23
C THR A 106 19.59 -24.15 -26.91
N GLU A 107 18.99 -22.97 -26.98
CA GLU A 107 18.69 -22.14 -25.83
C GLU A 107 17.57 -22.84 -25.12
N VAL A 108 17.93 -23.65 -24.13
CA VAL A 108 17.01 -24.01 -23.05
C VAL A 108 16.61 -22.67 -22.46
N GLU A 109 15.40 -22.20 -22.76
CA GLU A 109 14.77 -21.06 -22.08
C GLU A 109 14.86 -21.28 -20.58
N THR A 110 15.94 -20.81 -19.95
CA THR A 110 15.97 -20.60 -18.52
C THR A 110 15.10 -19.38 -18.28
N ILE A 111 13.81 -19.65 -18.11
CA ILE A 111 12.80 -18.74 -17.60
C ILE A 111 13.47 -17.96 -16.45
N ALA A 112 13.71 -16.67 -16.65
CA ALA A 112 14.22 -15.82 -15.58
C ALA A 112 13.28 -15.98 -14.38
N PRO A 113 13.77 -16.35 -13.18
CA PRO A 113 12.89 -16.47 -12.05
C PRO A 113 12.29 -15.09 -11.79
N VAL A 114 10.98 -14.98 -11.94
CA VAL A 114 10.21 -13.84 -11.42
C VAL A 114 10.65 -13.69 -9.97
N VAL A 115 11.27 -12.56 -9.65
CA VAL A 115 11.65 -12.23 -8.28
C VAL A 115 10.34 -12.02 -7.52
N ILE A 116 9.81 -13.09 -6.94
CA ILE A 116 8.69 -13.04 -6.00
C ILE A 116 9.27 -12.41 -4.73
N SER A 117 9.21 -11.09 -4.64
CA SER A 117 9.64 -10.36 -3.45
C SER A 117 8.58 -10.54 -2.37
N SER A 118 8.64 -11.64 -1.64
CA SER A 118 7.77 -11.85 -0.50
C SER A 118 8.23 -10.99 0.68
N GLN A 119 7.31 -10.23 1.26
CA GLN A 119 7.62 -9.28 2.31
C GLN A 119 7.53 -9.95 3.67
N LEU A 120 8.60 -9.93 4.45
CA LEU A 120 8.59 -10.36 5.85
C LEU A 120 8.06 -9.25 6.75
N VAL A 121 7.01 -9.53 7.50
CA VAL A 121 6.33 -8.58 8.39
C VAL A 121 6.27 -9.15 9.79
N ARG A 122 6.50 -8.30 10.81
CA ARG A 122 6.33 -8.70 12.21
C ARG A 122 4.86 -8.73 12.59
N VAL A 123 4.42 -9.85 13.14
CA VAL A 123 3.03 -10.13 13.45
C VAL A 123 2.95 -10.66 14.87
N GLU A 124 2.01 -10.12 15.63
CA GLU A 124 1.65 -10.63 16.94
C GLU A 124 0.51 -11.63 16.80
N LEU A 125 0.74 -12.83 17.32
CA LEU A 125 -0.24 -13.90 17.30
C LEU A 125 -1.36 -13.61 18.31
N PHE A 126 -2.61 -13.66 17.88
CA PHE A 126 -3.76 -13.47 18.77
C PHE A 126 -4.49 -14.78 19.04
N ASN A 127 -4.84 -15.51 17.98
CA ASN A 127 -5.61 -16.73 18.10
C ASN A 127 -5.05 -17.83 17.20
N LEU A 128 -5.21 -19.07 17.64
CA LEU A 128 -4.97 -20.27 16.84
C LEU A 128 -6.33 -20.78 16.36
N LEU A 129 -6.49 -20.98 15.06
CA LEU A 129 -7.69 -21.56 14.49
C LEU A 129 -7.60 -23.09 14.60
N ILE A 130 -8.68 -23.71 15.11
CA ILE A 130 -8.77 -25.15 15.37
C ILE A 130 -10.07 -25.69 14.76
N GLY A 131 -10.11 -26.99 14.48
CA GLY A 131 -11.33 -27.67 14.03
C GLY A 131 -11.82 -27.19 12.67
N ASP A 132 -13.11 -26.85 12.60
CA ASP A 132 -13.81 -26.52 11.36
C ASP A 132 -13.31 -25.21 10.73
N GLU A 133 -12.96 -24.21 11.55
CA GLU A 133 -12.42 -22.94 11.05
C GLU A 133 -11.08 -23.15 10.34
N LYS A 134 -10.21 -23.97 10.93
CA LYS A 134 -8.94 -24.36 10.32
C LYS A 134 -9.16 -25.07 8.99
N ALA A 135 -10.10 -26.03 8.94
CA ALA A 135 -10.44 -26.73 7.71
C ALA A 135 -10.96 -25.77 6.63
N ALA A 136 -11.82 -24.82 7.00
CA ALA A 136 -12.37 -23.82 6.09
C ALA A 136 -11.30 -22.90 5.48
N VAL A 137 -10.26 -22.55 6.25
CA VAL A 137 -9.13 -21.76 5.72
C VAL A 137 -8.35 -22.54 4.67
N TYR A 138 -8.09 -23.82 4.91
CA TYR A 138 -7.40 -24.66 3.93
C TYR A 138 -8.22 -24.89 2.67
N THR A 139 -9.51 -25.20 2.80
CA THR A 139 -10.39 -25.40 1.63
C THR A 139 -10.51 -24.11 0.82
N LYS A 140 -10.65 -22.96 1.49
CA LYS A 140 -10.66 -21.65 0.82
C LYS A 140 -9.36 -21.41 0.06
N ALA A 141 -8.21 -21.62 0.69
CA ALA A 141 -6.93 -21.41 0.01
C ALA A 141 -6.70 -22.39 -1.14
N GLN A 142 -7.18 -23.64 -1.01
CA GLN A 142 -7.13 -24.62 -2.10
C GLN A 142 -8.01 -24.21 -3.29
N LEU A 143 -9.22 -23.69 -3.02
CA LEU A 143 -10.11 -23.15 -4.07
C LEU A 143 -9.51 -21.93 -4.77
N LEU A 144 -8.71 -21.14 -4.05
CA LEU A 144 -7.99 -19.99 -4.61
C LEU A 144 -6.71 -20.39 -5.36
N GLY A 145 -6.37 -21.69 -5.42
CA GLY A 145 -5.20 -22.18 -6.14
C GLY A 145 -3.87 -21.86 -5.46
N ALA A 146 -3.86 -21.69 -4.13
CA ALA A 146 -2.65 -21.37 -3.38
C ALA A 146 -1.57 -22.44 -3.58
N THR A 147 -0.41 -22.03 -4.11
CA THR A 147 0.73 -22.92 -4.39
C THR A 147 1.55 -23.23 -3.14
N SER A 148 1.50 -22.37 -2.13
CA SER A 148 2.27 -22.44 -0.88
C SER A 148 1.64 -23.31 0.22
N LEU A 149 0.57 -24.05 -0.11
CA LEU A 149 -0.15 -24.88 0.84
C LEU A 149 0.57 -26.22 1.12
N PRO A 150 0.59 -26.67 2.40
CA PRO A 150 1.04 -28.02 2.72
C PRO A 150 0.08 -29.07 2.13
N LYS A 151 0.57 -30.30 1.96
CA LYS A 151 -0.26 -31.42 1.48
C LYS A 151 -1.38 -31.72 2.50
N PRO A 152 -2.57 -32.19 2.07
CA PRO A 152 -3.69 -32.48 2.98
C PRO A 152 -3.35 -33.41 4.16
N ARG A 153 -2.40 -34.34 3.97
CA ARG A 153 -1.92 -35.24 5.04
C ARG A 153 -1.17 -34.51 6.15
N GLU A 154 -0.53 -33.39 5.83
CA GLU A 154 0.30 -32.60 6.74
C GLU A 154 -0.50 -31.51 7.46
N TRP A 155 -1.75 -31.23 7.04
CA TRP A 155 -2.61 -30.20 7.67
C TRP A 155 -2.82 -30.42 9.17
N LYS A 156 -2.71 -31.65 9.65
CA LYS A 156 -2.80 -31.95 11.09
C LYS A 156 -1.63 -31.38 11.89
N LEU A 157 -0.43 -31.38 11.30
CA LEU A 157 0.81 -30.94 11.94
C LEU A 157 0.97 -29.41 11.91
N TRP A 158 0.51 -28.81 10.82
CA TRP A 158 0.53 -27.36 10.64
C TRP A 158 -0.54 -26.69 11.49
N GLN A 159 -0.25 -25.51 12.02
CA GLN A 159 -1.22 -24.70 12.75
C GLN A 159 -1.61 -23.49 11.89
N VAL A 160 -2.82 -22.99 12.09
CA VAL A 160 -3.31 -21.78 11.43
C VAL A 160 -3.53 -20.75 12.53
N ALA A 161 -2.98 -19.56 12.36
CA ALA A 161 -3.09 -18.48 13.32
C ALA A 161 -3.69 -17.24 12.67
N THR A 162 -4.31 -16.42 13.51
CA THR A 162 -4.65 -15.04 13.18
C THR A 162 -3.83 -14.12 14.07
N GLY A 163 -3.38 -13.02 13.49
CA GLY A 163 -2.54 -12.06 14.19
C GLY A 163 -2.62 -10.68 13.58
N LYS A 164 -2.08 -9.71 14.31
CA LYS A 164 -2.02 -8.32 13.89
C LYS A 164 -0.61 -7.97 13.48
N ILE A 165 -0.49 -7.30 12.35
CA ILE A 165 0.80 -6.71 11.93
C ILE A 165 1.20 -5.63 12.94
N LYS A 166 2.38 -5.78 13.53
CA LYS A 166 3.04 -4.68 14.25
C LYS A 166 3.86 -3.92 13.22
N ALA A 167 3.38 -2.74 12.80
CA ALA A 167 4.25 -1.84 12.07
C ALA A 167 5.39 -1.45 13.00
N GLU A 168 6.57 -1.95 12.73
CA GLU A 168 7.75 -1.49 13.43
C GLU A 168 7.93 -0.01 13.13
N ALA A 169 8.16 0.80 14.17
CA ALA A 169 8.59 2.19 14.06
C ALA A 169 10.02 2.30 13.51
N ASN A 170 10.43 1.40 12.62
CA ASN A 170 11.70 1.43 11.91
C ASN A 170 11.58 2.36 10.69
N HIS A 171 11.16 3.60 10.93
CA HIS A 171 11.65 4.72 10.13
C HIS A 171 13.09 4.98 10.58
N SER A 172 14.00 4.12 10.13
CA SER A 172 15.40 4.49 9.97
C SER A 172 15.45 5.63 8.96
N LYS A 173 15.25 6.86 9.45
CA LYS A 173 15.86 8.11 8.98
C LYS A 173 16.29 8.13 7.50
N VAL A 174 15.36 7.93 6.57
CA VAL A 174 15.54 8.35 5.17
C VAL A 174 14.75 9.66 5.01
N LYS A 175 15.44 10.77 5.26
CA LYS A 175 15.03 12.06 4.71
C LYS A 175 15.24 11.96 3.20
N HIS A 176 14.17 11.82 2.45
CA HIS A 176 13.72 12.80 1.46
C HIS A 176 12.54 12.25 0.66
N SER A 177 11.66 13.18 0.28
CA SER A 177 10.55 13.05 -0.67
C SER A 177 9.20 12.61 -0.07
N GLU A 178 8.45 13.64 0.32
CA GLU A 178 6.98 13.73 0.33
C GLU A 178 6.41 13.11 -0.96
N VAL A 179 5.22 12.48 -1.02
CA VAL A 179 3.90 13.11 -0.94
C VAL A 179 2.83 11.99 -0.92
N ASN A 180 1.86 12.09 0.00
CA ASN A 180 0.53 11.45 0.01
C ASN A 180 0.39 9.91 -0.03
N GLN A 181 0.68 9.23 1.09
CA GLN A 181 0.10 7.91 1.42
C GLN A 181 -0.17 7.80 2.92
N SER A 182 -1.19 8.47 3.43
CA SER A 182 -1.53 8.45 4.87
C SER A 182 -2.83 7.69 5.21
N GLU A 183 -3.68 7.33 4.26
CA GLU A 183 -4.93 6.60 4.57
C GLU A 183 -4.89 5.08 4.26
N ALA A 184 -4.10 4.64 3.27
CA ALA A 184 -3.91 3.22 2.99
C ALA A 184 -2.95 2.53 3.98
N THR A 185 -1.93 3.26 4.43
CA THR A 185 -0.88 2.81 5.35
C THR A 185 -1.41 2.64 6.78
N LEU A 186 -2.43 3.42 7.17
CA LEU A 186 -3.10 3.29 8.48
C LEU A 186 -4.03 2.07 8.55
N LYS A 187 -4.62 1.62 7.42
CA LYS A 187 -5.43 0.39 7.38
C LYS A 187 -4.58 -0.88 7.47
N GLN A 188 -3.36 -0.86 6.94
CA GLN A 188 -2.41 -1.98 7.08
C GLN A 188 -1.92 -2.15 8.53
N ASN A 189 -1.84 -1.06 9.30
CA ASN A 189 -1.32 -1.08 10.67
C ASN A 189 -2.29 -1.72 11.70
N GLN A 190 -3.52 -2.02 11.27
CA GLN A 190 -4.50 -2.76 12.05
C GLN A 190 -5.06 -3.98 11.33
N GLN A 191 -4.43 -4.39 10.22
CA GLN A 191 -4.94 -5.49 9.42
C GLN A 191 -4.68 -6.81 10.16
N LEU A 192 -5.77 -7.49 10.53
CA LEU A 192 -5.72 -8.88 10.94
C LEU A 192 -5.32 -9.71 9.72
N ILE A 193 -4.32 -10.56 9.90
CA ILE A 193 -3.89 -11.51 8.89
C ILE A 193 -4.04 -12.93 9.40
N THR A 194 -4.41 -13.83 8.50
CA THR A 194 -4.37 -15.27 8.73
C THR A 194 -3.08 -15.82 8.13
N PHE A 195 -2.36 -16.63 8.89
CA PHE A 195 -1.08 -17.20 8.47
C PHE A 195 -0.90 -18.62 8.99
N LEU A 196 -0.04 -19.37 8.32
CA LEU A 196 0.33 -20.73 8.63
C LEU A 196 1.57 -20.76 9.52
N ILE A 197 1.54 -21.62 10.53
CA ILE A 197 2.68 -21.90 11.41
C ILE A 197 3.19 -23.31 11.09
N PRO A 198 4.44 -23.45 10.65
CA PRO A 198 5.03 -24.74 10.38
C PRO A 198 5.24 -25.53 11.69
N PRO A 199 5.25 -26.87 11.63
CA PRO A 199 5.33 -27.72 12.82
C PRO A 199 6.62 -27.52 13.64
N GLU A 200 7.70 -27.03 13.02
CA GLU A 200 8.98 -26.77 13.67
C GLU A 200 8.90 -25.67 14.75
N PHE A 201 7.89 -24.81 14.68
CA PHE A 201 7.70 -23.73 15.64
C PHE A 201 7.03 -24.22 16.93
N GLY A 202 6.51 -25.44 16.93
CA GLY A 202 5.77 -26.01 18.05
C GLY A 202 4.47 -25.26 18.31
N LYS A 203 4.11 -25.09 19.59
CA LYS A 203 2.94 -24.33 20.03
C LYS A 203 3.38 -22.91 20.37
N LEU A 204 2.88 -21.95 19.61
CA LEU A 204 3.10 -20.54 19.90
C LEU A 204 1.98 -20.02 20.81
N PRO A 205 2.30 -19.42 21.98
CA PRO A 205 1.29 -18.81 22.83
C PRO A 205 0.72 -17.54 22.19
N SER A 206 -0.48 -17.15 22.59
CA SER A 206 -1.03 -15.84 22.24
C SER A 206 -0.12 -14.72 22.78
N GLY A 207 0.02 -13.64 22.02
CA GLY A 207 0.96 -12.54 22.27
C GLY A 207 2.38 -12.78 21.77
N SER A 208 2.71 -13.96 21.24
CA SER A 208 4.03 -14.22 20.67
C SER A 208 4.25 -13.45 19.36
N LEU A 209 5.49 -13.05 19.12
CA LEU A 209 5.90 -12.32 17.93
C LEU A 209 6.55 -13.27 16.92
N THR A 210 6.10 -13.18 15.67
CA THR A 210 6.68 -13.94 14.56
C THR A 210 6.86 -13.06 13.34
N LEU A 211 7.85 -13.41 12.53
CA LEU A 211 8.03 -12.85 11.20
C LEU A 211 7.27 -13.73 10.22
N VAL A 212 6.26 -13.13 9.62
CA VAL A 212 5.36 -13.76 8.66
C VAL A 212 5.69 -13.24 7.27
N GLU A 213 5.91 -14.16 6.35
CA GLU A 213 6.01 -13.89 4.94
C GLU A 213 4.60 -13.63 4.39
N ILE A 214 4.40 -12.42 3.89
CA ILE A 214 3.16 -12.02 3.23
C ILE A 214 3.17 -12.56 1.81
N ALA A 215 2.19 -13.41 1.52
CA ALA A 215 2.03 -14.06 0.23
C ALA A 215 1.15 -13.20 -0.70
N ASN A 216 1.16 -13.52 -2.00
CA ASN A 216 0.36 -12.79 -2.99
C ASN A 216 -1.14 -13.11 -2.86
N ALA A 217 -1.98 -12.34 -3.56
CA ALA A 217 -3.43 -12.52 -3.53
C ALA A 217 -3.83 -13.96 -3.90
N GLY A 218 -4.52 -14.64 -2.99
CA GLY A 218 -4.95 -16.04 -3.14
C GLY A 218 -4.10 -17.05 -2.39
N GLU A 219 -2.88 -16.67 -1.97
CA GLU A 219 -1.99 -17.52 -1.18
C GLU A 219 -2.18 -17.30 0.33
N LEU A 220 -1.71 -18.28 1.12
CA LEU A 220 -1.66 -18.15 2.58
C LEU A 220 -0.29 -17.67 3.02
N ASN A 221 -0.30 -16.72 3.95
CA ASN A 221 0.90 -16.21 4.59
C ASN A 221 1.56 -17.30 5.44
N ILE A 222 2.89 -17.30 5.58
CA ILE A 222 3.62 -18.34 6.31
C ILE A 222 4.57 -17.72 7.33
N ALA A 223 4.53 -18.19 8.58
CA ALA A 223 5.53 -17.83 9.58
C ALA A 223 6.88 -18.47 9.23
N ARG A 224 7.91 -17.64 9.03
CA ARG A 224 9.27 -18.09 8.66
C ARG A 224 10.26 -18.00 9.81
N TYR A 225 10.07 -17.04 10.73
CA TYR A 225 10.94 -16.91 11.90
C TYR A 225 10.16 -16.62 13.17
N LYS A 226 10.61 -17.22 14.28
CA LYS A 226 10.14 -16.90 15.62
C LYS A 226 10.99 -15.76 16.16
N VAL A 227 10.36 -14.71 16.69
CA VAL A 227 11.05 -13.62 17.37
C VAL A 227 11.03 -13.96 18.86
N ASN A 228 12.19 -14.28 19.42
CA ASN A 228 12.37 -14.57 20.85
C ASN A 228 12.57 -13.28 21.65
#